data_AF-X0VCS1-F1
#
_entry.id   AF-X0VCS1-F1
#
_cell.length_a   1.000
_cell.length_b   1.000
_cell.length_c   1.000
_cell.angle_alpha   90.00
_cell.angle_beta   90.00
_cell.angle_gamma   90.00
#
_symmetry.space_group_name_H-M   'P 1'
#
loop_
_entity.id
_entity.type
_entity.pdbx_description
1 polymer ?
#
loop_
_entity_poly.entity_id
_entity_poly.type
_entity_poly.pdbx_seq_one_letter_code
_entity_poly.pdbx_strand_id
1 'polypeptide(L)'
;TAKTAFLSILKEAKQEGISPGDRRTRKAVAVAQAAAWLAGHAQVETDDLEILSAVLWTDPAEQPAKLAKIVGQIANPEGMKINGLLMEAEEIISQTDLKDLGQTATACKKLGEVHGQLSGMNGTRATMAAEHIAAEVKRIRLATVEAL
;
A
#
# COMPACT_ATOMS: atom_id res chain seq x y z
N THR A 1 8.85 -11.95 -14.15
CA THR A 1 7.56 -12.38 -14.74
C THR A 1 6.61 -12.75 -13.62
N ALA A 2 5.30 -12.67 -13.84
CA ALA A 2 4.31 -13.02 -12.82
C ALA A 2 4.49 -14.44 -12.26
N LYS A 3 4.87 -15.41 -13.12
CA LYS A 3 5.20 -16.77 -12.67
C LYS A 3 6.36 -16.81 -11.65
N THR A 4 7.44 -16.09 -11.91
CA THR A 4 8.59 -16.03 -10.99
C THR A 4 8.20 -15.33 -9.69
N ALA A 5 7.46 -14.21 -9.77
CA ALA A 5 6.96 -13.49 -8.60
C ALA A 5 6.06 -14.38 -7.74
N PHE A 6 5.15 -15.15 -8.35
CA PHE A 6 4.31 -16.12 -7.65
C PHE A 6 5.12 -17.18 -6.89
N LEU A 7 6.15 -17.75 -7.53
CA LEU A 7 7.02 -18.72 -6.88
C LEU A 7 7.84 -18.10 -5.72
N SER A 8 8.28 -16.85 -5.87
CA SER A 8 8.94 -16.11 -4.78
C SER A 8 7.99 -15.88 -3.60
N ILE A 9 6.75 -15.48 -3.85
CA ILE A 9 5.71 -15.32 -2.81
C ILE A 9 5.53 -16.63 -2.02
N LEU A 10 5.40 -17.77 -2.72
CA LEU A 10 5.25 -19.07 -2.05
C LEU A 10 6.48 -19.45 -1.23
N LYS A 11 7.68 -19.14 -1.74
CA LYS A 11 8.94 -19.41 -1.04
C LYS A 11 9.05 -18.58 0.24
N GLU A 12 8.79 -17.28 0.18
CA GLU A 12 8.86 -16.38 1.33
C GLU A 12 7.74 -16.65 2.33
N ALA A 13 6.52 -16.92 1.87
CA ALA A 13 5.42 -17.35 2.73
C ALA A 13 5.80 -18.61 3.53
N LYS A 14 6.45 -19.58 2.89
CA LYS A 14 6.93 -20.80 3.56
C LYS A 14 7.99 -20.50 4.63
N GLN A 15 8.87 -19.52 4.41
CA GLN A 15 9.86 -19.08 5.40
C GLN A 15 9.21 -18.45 6.63
N GLU A 16 8.09 -17.76 6.44
CA GLU A 16 7.24 -17.18 7.50
C GLU A 16 6.26 -18.19 8.13
N GLY A 17 6.41 -19.49 7.83
CA GLY A 17 5.57 -20.57 8.38
C GLY A 17 4.22 -20.75 7.68
N ILE A 18 4.00 -20.11 6.53
CA ILE A 18 2.75 -20.17 5.77
C ILE A 18 2.95 -21.07 4.55
N SER A 19 2.44 -22.30 4.62
CA SER A 19 2.58 -23.29 3.54
C SER A 19 1.22 -23.72 2.98
N PRO A 20 0.64 -22.97 2.03
CA PRO A 20 -0.62 -23.36 1.39
C PRO A 20 -0.44 -24.67 0.59
N GLY A 21 -1.38 -25.60 0.75
CA GLY A 21 -1.37 -26.86 0.00
C GLY A 21 -1.76 -26.69 -1.49
N ASP A 22 -1.49 -27.71 -2.29
CA ASP A 22 -1.67 -27.70 -3.76
C ASP A 22 -3.02 -27.18 -4.24
N ARG A 23 -4.12 -27.58 -3.58
CA ARG A 23 -5.48 -27.13 -3.94
C ARG A 23 -5.59 -25.60 -3.86
N ARG A 24 -4.99 -24.99 -2.84
CA ARG A 24 -5.03 -23.54 -2.65
C ARG A 24 -4.12 -22.84 -3.64
N THR A 25 -2.93 -23.37 -3.88
CA THR A 25 -2.00 -22.84 -4.89
C THR A 25 -2.63 -22.85 -6.29
N ARG A 26 -3.40 -23.89 -6.65
CA ARG A 26 -4.16 -23.90 -7.92
C ARG A 26 -5.28 -22.87 -7.96
N LYS A 27 -6.01 -22.66 -6.86
CA LYS A 27 -7.04 -21.62 -6.76
C LYS A 27 -6.44 -20.21 -6.85
N ALA A 28 -5.27 -19.99 -6.26
CA ALA A 28 -4.55 -18.73 -6.35
C ALA A 28 -4.26 -18.32 -7.81
N VAL A 29 -3.89 -19.27 -8.67
CA VAL A 29 -3.70 -19.01 -10.11
C VAL A 29 -4.98 -18.50 -10.76
N ALA A 30 -6.13 -19.14 -10.50
CA ALA A 30 -7.41 -18.71 -11.08
C ALA A 30 -7.84 -17.32 -10.57
N VAL A 31 -7.58 -17.01 -9.29
CA VAL A 31 -7.87 -15.68 -8.74
C VAL A 31 -6.96 -14.60 -9.33
N ALA A 32 -5.67 -14.89 -9.54
CA ALA A 32 -4.75 -13.97 -10.21
C ALA A 32 -5.17 -13.70 -11.66
N GLN A 33 -5.65 -14.72 -12.39
CA GLN A 33 -6.20 -14.56 -13.74
C GLN A 33 -7.47 -13.68 -13.74
N ALA A 34 -8.34 -13.85 -12.74
CA ALA A 34 -9.52 -13.00 -12.59
C ALA A 34 -9.15 -11.55 -12.25
N ALA A 35 -8.16 -11.33 -11.38
CA ALA A 35 -7.64 -10.00 -11.07
C ALA A 35 -7.08 -9.30 -12.31
N ALA A 36 -6.25 -10.01 -13.09
CA ALA A 36 -5.71 -9.51 -14.36
C ALA A 36 -6.82 -9.11 -15.34
N TRP A 37 -7.85 -9.95 -15.48
CA TRP A 37 -9.00 -9.65 -16.34
C TRP A 37 -9.76 -8.40 -15.87
N LEU A 38 -10.01 -8.26 -14.56
CA LEU A 38 -10.67 -7.08 -13.99
C LEU A 38 -9.84 -5.80 -14.15
N ALA A 39 -8.51 -5.92 -14.13
CA ALA A 39 -7.57 -4.83 -14.42
C ALA A 39 -7.45 -4.51 -15.92
N GLY A 40 -8.07 -5.30 -16.80
CA GLY A 40 -7.98 -5.14 -18.26
C GLY A 40 -6.69 -5.66 -18.88
N HIS A 41 -5.89 -6.43 -18.12
CA HIS A 41 -4.67 -7.04 -18.62
C HIS A 41 -4.97 -8.28 -19.48
N ALA A 42 -4.22 -8.44 -20.57
CA ALA A 42 -4.35 -9.62 -21.45
C ALA A 42 -3.73 -10.89 -20.85
N GLN A 43 -2.87 -10.75 -19.85
CA GLN A 43 -2.20 -11.81 -19.13
C GLN A 43 -1.97 -11.37 -17.68
N VAL A 44 -1.70 -12.33 -16.79
CA VAL A 44 -1.35 -12.02 -15.40
C VAL A 44 -0.02 -11.30 -15.35
N GLU A 45 -0.03 -10.08 -14.83
CA GLU A 45 1.15 -9.27 -14.53
C GLU A 45 1.55 -9.42 -13.04
N THR A 46 2.65 -8.77 -12.66
CA THR A 46 3.17 -8.91 -11.29
C THR A 46 2.22 -8.27 -10.27
N ASP A 47 1.66 -7.11 -10.61
CA ASP A 47 0.74 -6.33 -9.78
C ASP A 47 -0.57 -7.10 -9.48
N ASP A 48 -1.05 -7.89 -10.45
CA ASP A 48 -2.25 -8.73 -10.28
C ASP A 48 -2.11 -9.77 -9.17
N LEU A 49 -0.88 -10.08 -8.75
CA LEU A 49 -0.62 -11.01 -7.65
C LEU A 49 -0.87 -10.40 -6.28
N GLU A 50 -1.15 -9.09 -6.17
CA GLU A 50 -1.49 -8.43 -4.90
C GLU A 50 -2.69 -9.10 -4.21
N ILE A 51 -3.63 -9.62 -5.01
CA ILE A 51 -4.81 -10.36 -4.54
C ILE A 51 -4.47 -11.65 -3.77
N LEU A 52 -3.27 -12.20 -3.94
CA LEU A 52 -2.87 -13.44 -3.29
C LEU A 52 -2.73 -13.32 -1.78
N SER A 53 -2.56 -12.10 -1.28
CA SER A 53 -2.61 -11.79 0.16
C SER A 53 -3.95 -12.21 0.79
N ALA A 54 -5.04 -12.24 0.02
CA ALA A 54 -6.37 -12.68 0.47
C ALA A 54 -6.63 -14.18 0.28
N VAL A 55 -5.74 -14.92 -0.40
CA VAL A 55 -5.97 -16.31 -0.83
C VAL A 55 -5.10 -17.32 -0.09
N LEU A 56 -3.85 -16.97 0.20
CA LEU A 56 -2.83 -17.95 0.60
C LEU A 56 -2.90 -18.34 2.11
N TRP A 57 -3.49 -17.53 2.98
CA TRP A 57 -3.56 -17.78 4.44
C TRP A 57 -4.58 -18.85 4.82
N THR A 58 -4.21 -19.82 5.64
CA THR A 58 -5.12 -20.83 6.24
C THR A 58 -5.70 -20.36 7.56
N ASP A 59 -4.94 -19.56 8.30
CA ASP A 59 -5.35 -18.97 9.56
C ASP A 59 -5.69 -17.50 9.33
N PRO A 60 -6.96 -17.07 9.50
CA PRO A 60 -7.37 -15.69 9.31
C PRO A 60 -6.82 -14.71 10.36
N ALA A 61 -6.31 -15.19 11.51
CA ALA A 61 -5.89 -14.30 12.59
C ALA A 61 -4.52 -13.65 12.32
N GLU A 62 -3.50 -14.45 11.99
CA GLU A 62 -2.11 -13.95 11.93
C GLU A 62 -1.54 -13.88 10.51
N GLN A 63 -1.92 -14.81 9.64
CA GLN A 63 -1.29 -14.99 8.34
C GLN A 63 -1.64 -13.91 7.30
N PRO A 64 -2.83 -13.29 7.28
CA PRO A 64 -3.15 -12.25 6.29
C PRO A 64 -2.18 -11.07 6.36
N ALA A 65 -1.82 -10.61 7.56
CA ALA A 65 -0.90 -9.49 7.72
C ALA A 65 0.52 -9.82 7.21
N LYS A 66 1.03 -11.02 7.52
CA LYS A 66 2.32 -11.51 7.02
C LYS A 66 2.33 -11.64 5.50
N LEU A 67 1.27 -12.23 4.93
CA LEU A 67 1.14 -12.38 3.49
C LEU A 67 0.97 -11.05 2.77
N ALA A 68 0.21 -10.10 3.32
CA ALA A 68 0.08 -8.76 2.73
C ALA A 68 1.45 -8.09 2.61
N LYS A 69 2.32 -8.23 3.61
CA LYS A 69 3.70 -7.73 3.56
C LYS A 69 4.53 -8.41 2.46
N ILE A 70 4.59 -9.75 2.47
CA ILE A 70 5.36 -10.52 1.47
C ILE A 70 4.88 -10.22 0.04
N VAL A 71 3.57 -10.31 -0.16
CA VAL A 71 2.95 -10.08 -1.47
C VAL A 71 3.15 -8.64 -1.90
N GLY A 72 2.95 -7.65 -1.03
CA GLY A 72 3.19 -6.24 -1.36
C GLY A 72 4.63 -5.97 -1.82
N GLN A 73 5.63 -6.57 -1.15
CA GLN A 73 7.03 -6.39 -1.52
C GLN A 73 7.39 -6.97 -2.89
N ILE A 74 6.72 -8.05 -3.31
CA ILE A 74 7.04 -8.77 -4.54
C ILE A 74 6.14 -8.34 -5.71
N ALA A 75 4.84 -8.22 -5.45
CA ALA A 75 3.79 -7.97 -6.44
C ALA A 75 3.64 -6.49 -6.76
N ASN A 76 3.69 -5.61 -5.75
CA ASN A 76 3.41 -4.19 -5.92
C ASN A 76 4.27 -3.31 -4.97
N PRO A 77 5.61 -3.27 -5.17
CA PRO A 77 6.50 -2.53 -4.29
C PRO A 77 6.22 -1.01 -4.30
N GLU A 78 5.75 -0.48 -5.44
CA GLU A 78 5.33 0.92 -5.53
C GLU A 78 4.07 1.19 -4.72
N GLY A 79 3.05 0.33 -4.83
CA GLY A 79 1.83 0.40 -4.01
C GLY A 79 2.11 0.29 -2.52
N MET A 80 3.05 -0.59 -2.12
CA MET A 80 3.48 -0.69 -0.73
C MET A 80 4.16 0.59 -0.24
N LYS A 81 5.01 1.21 -1.07
CA LYS A 81 5.63 2.49 -0.75
C LYS A 81 4.60 3.63 -0.65
N ILE A 82 3.62 3.68 -1.56
CA ILE A 82 2.52 4.65 -1.50
C ILE A 82 1.74 4.50 -0.18
N ASN A 83 1.38 3.27 0.20
CA ASN A 83 0.66 3.03 1.45
C ASN A 83 1.51 3.41 2.67
N GLY A 84 2.81 3.12 2.66
CA GLY A 84 3.71 3.55 3.75
C GLY A 84 3.78 5.06 3.91
N LEU A 85 3.83 5.80 2.80
CA LEU A 85 3.80 7.27 2.80
C LEU A 85 2.45 7.83 3.29
N LEU A 86 1.34 7.18 2.95
CA LEU A 86 0.02 7.55 3.47
C LEU A 86 -0.08 7.32 4.98
N MET A 87 0.43 6.20 5.49
CA MET A 87 0.48 5.93 6.93
C MET A 87 1.36 6.94 7.68
N GLU A 88 2.53 7.29 7.12
CA GLU A 88 3.39 8.34 7.67
C GLU A 88 2.66 9.68 7.74
N ALA A 89 1.93 10.05 6.68
CA ALA A 89 1.14 11.26 6.66
C ALA A 89 0.02 11.25 7.72
N GLU A 90 -0.72 10.15 7.85
CA GLU A 90 -1.75 9.99 8.89
C GLU A 90 -1.17 10.13 10.30
N GLU A 91 0.01 9.54 10.55
CA GLU A 91 0.70 9.67 11.82
C GLU A 91 1.06 11.12 12.12
N ILE A 92 1.66 11.84 11.15
CA ILE A 92 1.99 13.27 11.28
C ILE A 92 0.74 14.08 11.61
N ILE A 93 -0.36 13.86 10.88
CA ILE A 93 -1.62 14.58 11.09
C ILE A 93 -2.16 14.30 12.51
N SER A 94 -2.17 13.04 12.94
CA SER A 94 -2.70 12.64 14.25
C SER A 94 -1.91 13.21 15.44
N GLN A 95 -0.61 13.45 15.26
CA GLN A 95 0.27 13.97 16.30
C GLN A 95 0.34 15.51 16.34
N THR A 96 -0.23 16.20 15.35
CA THR A 96 -0.10 17.66 15.24
C THR A 96 -1.15 18.39 16.08
N ASP A 97 -0.70 19.18 17.06
CA ASP A 97 -1.59 20.15 17.71
C ASP A 97 -1.78 21.40 16.83
N LEU A 98 -3.01 21.60 16.36
CA LEU A 98 -3.38 22.71 15.46
C LEU A 98 -3.28 24.09 16.14
N LYS A 99 -3.23 24.15 17.47
CA LYS A 99 -3.03 25.40 18.23
C LYS A 99 -1.56 25.76 18.39
N ASP A 100 -0.66 24.80 18.20
CA ASP A 100 0.79 25.01 18.20
C ASP A 100 1.26 25.32 16.78
N LEU A 101 1.52 26.61 16.53
CA LEU A 101 2.02 27.10 15.24
C LEU A 101 3.34 26.44 14.82
N GLY A 102 4.20 26.10 15.78
CA GLY A 102 5.49 25.45 15.52
C GLY A 102 5.32 24.00 15.07
N GLN A 103 4.45 23.25 15.72
CA GLN A 103 4.10 21.88 15.30
C GLN A 103 3.40 21.88 13.96
N THR A 104 2.43 22.77 13.75
CA THR A 104 1.71 22.92 12.48
C THR A 104 2.66 23.21 11.32
N ALA A 105 3.61 24.13 11.49
CA ALA A 105 4.61 24.45 10.46
C ALA A 105 5.49 23.24 10.13
N THR A 106 5.89 22.49 11.15
CA THR A 106 6.70 21.27 10.99
C THR A 106 5.92 20.17 10.27
N ALA A 107 4.66 19.96 10.65
CA ALA A 107 3.76 18.99 10.01
C ALA A 107 3.53 19.32 8.53
N CYS A 108 3.24 20.59 8.22
CA CYS A 108 3.09 21.05 6.84
C CYS A 108 4.35 20.79 5.99
N LYS A 109 5.54 20.97 6.57
CA LYS A 109 6.80 20.69 5.87
C LYS A 109 6.95 19.20 5.57
N LYS A 110 6.76 18.33 6.57
CA LYS A 110 6.87 16.87 6.41
C LYS A 110 5.82 16.34 5.43
N LEU A 111 4.57 16.80 5.52
CA LEU A 111 3.53 16.44 4.55
C LEU A 111 3.86 16.93 3.14
N GLY A 112 4.53 18.08 3.00
CA GLY A 112 5.05 18.56 1.72
C GLY A 112 6.12 17.63 1.13
N GLU A 113 6.99 17.06 1.96
CA GLU A 113 7.99 16.07 1.54
C GLU A 113 7.31 14.76 1.10
N VAL A 114 6.32 14.28 1.85
CA VAL A 114 5.49 13.12 1.47
C VAL A 114 4.77 13.34 0.14
N HIS A 115 4.14 14.51 -0.04
CA HIS A 115 3.51 14.89 -1.31
C HIS A 115 4.51 14.89 -2.47
N GLY A 116 5.70 15.46 -2.27
CA GLY A 116 6.76 15.46 -3.27
C GLY A 116 7.15 14.05 -3.70
N GLN A 117 7.30 13.13 -2.74
CA GLN A 117 7.60 11.73 -3.04
C GLN A 117 6.47 11.04 -3.81
N LEU A 118 5.20 11.24 -3.41
CA LEU A 118 4.04 10.66 -4.10
C LEU A 118 3.87 11.22 -5.52
N SER A 119 4.09 12.52 -5.71
CA SER A 119 3.98 13.19 -7.02
C SER A 119 5.06 12.75 -8.02
N GLY A 120 6.19 12.26 -7.51
CA GLY A 120 7.27 11.71 -8.34
C GLY A 120 7.06 10.23 -8.72
N MET A 121 6.00 9.58 -8.22
CA MET A 121 5.66 8.19 -8.53
C MET A 121 4.63 8.13 -9.67
N ASN A 122 4.66 7.03 -10.42
CA ASN A 122 3.75 6.83 -11.55
C ASN A 122 2.43 6.18 -11.11
N GLY A 123 1.40 6.35 -11.93
CA GLY A 123 0.11 5.67 -11.78
C GLY A 123 -0.94 6.46 -11.02
N THR A 124 -2.20 6.16 -11.32
CA THR A 124 -3.38 6.89 -10.81
C THR A 124 -3.44 6.90 -9.28
N ARG A 125 -3.04 5.80 -8.63
CA ARG A 125 -3.04 5.70 -7.17
C ARG A 125 -2.06 6.67 -6.52
N ALA A 126 -0.88 6.85 -7.10
CA ALA A 126 0.12 7.81 -6.61
C ALA A 126 -0.39 9.25 -6.75
N THR A 127 -0.99 9.58 -7.89
CA THR A 127 -1.59 10.90 -8.14
C THR A 127 -2.71 11.21 -7.14
N MET A 128 -3.65 10.28 -6.95
CA MET A 128 -4.74 10.44 -5.97
C MET A 128 -4.21 10.59 -4.54
N ALA A 129 -3.19 9.81 -4.16
CA ALA A 129 -2.54 9.93 -2.86
C ALA A 129 -1.88 11.31 -2.70
N ALA A 130 -1.16 11.80 -3.71
CA ALA A 130 -0.54 13.12 -3.69
C ALA A 130 -1.59 14.24 -3.54
N GLU A 131 -2.69 14.17 -4.29
CA GLU A 131 -3.81 15.11 -4.20
C GLU A 131 -4.44 15.12 -2.80
N HIS A 132 -4.62 13.94 -2.20
CA HIS A 132 -5.12 13.82 -0.83
C HIS A 132 -4.21 14.55 0.16
N ILE A 133 -2.89 14.32 0.12
CA ILE A 133 -1.93 15.00 1.00
C ILE A 133 -1.94 16.52 0.78
N ALA A 134 -2.05 16.98 -0.46
CA ALA A 134 -2.16 18.41 -0.75
C ALA A 134 -3.43 19.04 -0.14
N ALA A 135 -4.55 18.31 -0.16
CA ALA A 135 -5.78 18.74 0.48
C ALA A 135 -5.67 18.80 2.01
N GLU A 136 -5.00 17.83 2.63
CA GLU A 136 -4.74 17.81 4.08
C GLU A 136 -3.87 18.99 4.52
N VAL A 137 -2.78 19.28 3.81
CA VAL A 137 -1.93 20.45 4.10
C VAL A 137 -2.73 21.75 4.04
N LYS A 138 -3.62 21.89 3.05
CA LYS A 138 -4.50 23.06 2.94
C LYS A 138 -5.47 23.14 4.14
N ARG A 139 -6.04 22.01 4.55
CA ARG A 139 -6.96 21.95 5.69
C ARG A 139 -6.27 22.35 6.99
N ILE A 140 -5.09 21.80 7.27
CA ILE A 140 -4.31 22.10 8.48
C ILE A 140 -4.01 23.60 8.54
N ARG A 141 -3.52 24.20 7.44
CA ARG A 141 -3.23 25.63 7.38
C ARG A 141 -4.46 26.49 7.66
N LEU A 142 -5.62 26.12 7.13
CA LEU A 142 -6.86 26.86 7.37
C LEU A 142 -7.30 26.74 8.84
N ALA A 143 -7.32 25.52 9.37
CA ALA A 143 -7.72 25.24 10.74
C ALA A 143 -6.82 25.96 11.76
N THR A 144 -5.53 26.08 11.49
CA THR A 144 -4.62 26.84 12.34
C THR A 144 -4.91 28.34 12.33
N VAL A 145 -5.29 28.92 11.18
CA VAL A 145 -5.70 30.33 11.12
C VAL A 145 -7.00 30.58 11.88
N GLU A 146 -7.95 29.63 11.83
CA GLU A 146 -9.21 29.69 12.57
C GLU A 146 -9.06 29.44 14.08
N ALA A 147 -7.97 28.79 14.51
CA ALA A 147 -7.69 28.48 15.91
C ALA A 147 -6.96 29.60 16.69
N LEU A 148 -6.54 30.67 15.99
CA LEU A 148 -5.94 31.89 16.56
C LEU A 148 -7.02 32.89 17.01
#